data_AF-A0A551ZLM7-F1
#
_entry.id   AF-A0A551ZLM7-F1
#
_cell.length_a   1.000
_cell.length_b   1.000
_cell.length_c   1.000
_cell.angle_alpha   90.00
_cell.angle_beta   90.00
_cell.angle_gamma   90.00
#
_symmetry.space_group_name_H-M   'P 1'
#
loop_
_entity.id
_entity.type
_entity.pdbx_description
1 polymer ?
#
loop_
_entity_poly.entity_id
_entity_poly.type
_entity_poly.pdbx_seq_one_letter_code
_entity_poly.pdbx_strand_id
1 'polypeptide(L)'
;MNDVELRQCLIEKLGILSPDNINLIWQFVDDLNHEEASNKSDNYLIEKALQKWQFLIKNNQEMDSKNPLSENEIKIICQFLGQANQSRPVGLAKEEFAVPDDFNNPLPDEVLDLFYPQ
;
A
#
# COMPACT_ATOMS: atom_id res chain seq x y z
N MET A 1 -26.13 -2.33 21.22
CA MET A 1 -25.21 -2.27 22.37
C MET A 1 -24.06 -1.37 21.96
N ASN A 2 -23.98 -0.18 22.54
CA ASN A 2 -22.94 0.80 22.20
C ASN A 2 -21.67 0.57 23.06
N ASP A 3 -20.55 1.20 22.68
CA ASP A 3 -19.25 0.99 23.35
C ASP A 3 -19.29 1.34 24.86
N VAL A 4 -20.13 2.31 25.22
CA VAL A 4 -20.32 2.75 26.61
C VAL A 4 -21.03 1.69 27.46
N GLU A 5 -22.06 1.05 26.92
CA GLU A 5 -22.78 -0.05 27.58
C GLU A 5 -21.90 -1.29 27.75
N LEU A 6 -21.03 -1.57 26.78
CA LEU A 6 -20.06 -2.66 26.83
C LEU A 6 -19.01 -2.43 27.93
N ARG A 7 -18.46 -1.21 28.00
CA ARG A 7 -17.50 -0.82 29.04
C ARG A 7 -18.11 -0.91 30.44
N GLN A 8 -19.35 -0.46 30.62
CA GLN A 8 -20.03 -0.52 31.92
C GLN A 8 -20.28 -1.96 32.39
N CYS A 9 -20.73 -2.83 31.49
CA CYS A 9 -20.93 -4.26 31.77
C CYS A 9 -19.60 -4.96 32.11
N LEU A 10 -18.52 -4.56 31.45
CA LEU A 10 -17.17 -5.06 31.73
C LEU A 10 -16.73 -4.65 33.14
N ILE A 11 -16.88 -3.38 33.51
CA ILE A 11 -16.53 -2.82 34.83
C ILE A 11 -17.26 -3.57 35.95
N GLU A 12 -18.55 -3.82 35.80
CA GLU A 12 -19.36 -4.55 36.79
C GLU A 12 -18.88 -6.01 36.98
N LYS A 13 -18.49 -6.69 35.90
CA LYS A 13 -17.96 -8.06 35.97
C LYS A 13 -16.54 -8.12 36.51
N LEU A 14 -15.73 -7.09 36.24
CA LEU A 14 -14.34 -6.99 36.71
C LEU A 14 -14.24 -6.62 38.19
N GLY A 15 -15.27 -6.04 38.79
CA GLY A 15 -15.32 -5.72 40.23
C GLY A 15 -15.23 -6.93 41.18
N ILE A 16 -15.28 -8.15 40.65
CA ILE A 16 -15.13 -9.42 41.39
C ILE A 16 -13.64 -9.83 41.48
N LEU A 17 -12.77 -9.23 40.65
CA LEU A 17 -11.34 -9.55 40.58
C LEU A 17 -10.53 -8.71 41.57
N SER A 18 -9.32 -9.20 41.93
CA SER A 18 -8.40 -8.44 42.77
C SER A 18 -7.90 -7.17 42.07
N PRO A 19 -7.52 -6.12 42.82
CA PRO A 19 -7.00 -4.88 42.25
C PRO A 19 -5.82 -5.08 41.29
N ASP A 20 -4.94 -6.05 41.59
CA ASP A 20 -3.78 -6.36 40.75
C ASP A 20 -4.19 -6.94 39.38
N ASN A 21 -5.19 -7.82 39.36
CA ASN A 21 -5.73 -8.39 38.12
C ASN A 21 -6.46 -7.32 37.30
N ILE A 22 -7.17 -6.40 37.95
CA ILE A 22 -7.83 -5.26 37.30
C ILE A 22 -6.79 -4.34 36.65
N ASN A 23 -5.67 -4.08 37.32
CA ASN A 23 -4.60 -3.24 36.79
C ASN A 23 -3.93 -3.85 35.55
N LEU A 24 -3.66 -5.16 35.56
CA LEU A 24 -3.14 -5.88 34.39
C LEU A 24 -4.11 -5.83 33.20
N ILE A 25 -5.41 -5.96 33.47
CA ILE A 25 -6.45 -5.87 32.43
C ILE A 25 -6.51 -4.45 31.84
N TRP A 26 -6.40 -3.41 32.66
CA TRP A 26 -6.37 -2.03 32.16
C TRP A 26 -5.12 -1.75 31.33
N GLN A 27 -3.94 -2.18 31.78
CA GLN A 27 -2.71 -2.05 30.99
C GLN A 27 -2.85 -2.73 29.62
N PHE A 28 -3.40 -3.95 29.59
CA PHE A 28 -3.65 -4.64 28.33
C PHE A 28 -4.66 -3.91 27.43
N VAL A 29 -5.73 -3.34 28.00
CA VAL A 29 -6.71 -2.54 27.24
C VAL A 29 -6.07 -1.26 26.69
N ASP A 30 -5.22 -0.58 27.46
CA ASP A 30 -4.51 0.61 27.02
C ASP A 30 -3.53 0.27 25.88
N ASP A 31 -2.79 -0.83 25.99
CA ASP A 31 -1.91 -1.33 24.93
C ASP A 31 -2.69 -1.60 23.64
N LEU A 32 -3.86 -2.26 23.73
CA LEU A 32 -4.73 -2.51 22.57
C LEU A 32 -5.27 -1.20 21.95
N ASN A 33 -5.68 -0.23 22.77
CA ASN A 33 -6.18 1.05 22.27
C ASN A 33 -5.06 1.85 21.57
N HIS A 34 -3.84 1.82 22.10
CA HIS A 34 -2.68 2.45 21.49
C HIS A 34 -2.32 1.79 20.15
N GLU A 35 -2.37 0.46 20.08
CA GLU A 35 -2.15 -0.29 18.85
C GLU A 35 -3.22 0.02 17.79
N GLU A 36 -4.50 0.05 18.17
CA GLU A 36 -5.61 0.41 17.26
C GLU A 36 -5.48 1.85 16.73
N ALA A 37 -5.10 2.80 17.58
CA ALA A 37 -4.90 4.19 17.17
C ALA A 37 -3.72 4.35 16.19
N SER A 38 -2.61 3.64 16.42
CA SER A 38 -1.46 3.60 15.52
C SER A 38 -1.86 3.00 14.17
N ASN A 39 -2.52 1.85 14.18
CA ASN A 39 -2.96 1.15 12.98
C ASN A 39 -3.94 1.98 12.14
N LYS A 40 -4.82 2.75 12.79
CA LYS A 40 -5.76 3.66 12.11
C LYS A 40 -5.05 4.82 11.42
N SER A 41 -4.03 5.39 12.06
CA SER A 41 -3.20 6.45 11.48
C SER A 41 -2.42 5.96 10.25
N ASP A 42 -1.81 4.78 10.35
CA ASP A 42 -1.04 4.19 9.26
C ASP A 42 -1.93 3.83 8.07
N ASN A 43 -3.11 3.27 8.34
CA ASN A 43 -4.06 2.93 7.28
C ASN A 43 -4.56 4.18 6.53
N TYR A 44 -4.83 5.29 7.23
CA TYR A 44 -5.20 6.55 6.60
C TYR A 44 -4.11 7.08 5.64
N LEU A 45 -2.83 7.01 6.04
CA LEU A 45 -1.72 7.42 5.19
C LEU A 45 -1.59 6.54 3.95
N ILE A 46 -1.81 5.22 4.11
CA ILE A 46 -1.81 4.26 3.01
C ILE A 46 -2.93 4.59 2.01
N GLU A 47 -4.17 4.73 2.48
CA GLU A 47 -5.32 5.05 1.64
C GLU A 47 -5.13 6.35 0.86
N LYS A 48 -4.63 7.39 1.53
CA LYS A 48 -4.36 8.70 0.92
C LYS A 48 -3.32 8.60 -0.20
N ALA A 49 -2.22 7.88 0.03
CA ALA A 49 -1.18 7.68 -0.98
C ALA A 49 -1.73 6.94 -2.22
N LEU A 50 -2.53 5.90 -2.01
CA LEU A 50 -3.14 5.11 -3.09
C LEU A 50 -4.17 5.92 -3.88
N GLN A 51 -5.01 6.72 -3.23
CA GLN A 51 -5.97 7.60 -3.90
C GLN A 51 -5.27 8.61 -4.81
N LYS A 52 -4.18 9.21 -4.34
CA LYS A 52 -3.39 10.16 -5.13
C LYS A 52 -2.78 9.49 -6.36
N TRP A 53 -2.22 8.29 -6.19
CA TRP A 53 -1.71 7.50 -7.31
C TRP A 53 -2.80 7.13 -8.33
N GLN A 54 -3.96 6.64 -7.87
CA GLN A 54 -5.10 6.32 -8.73
C GLN A 54 -5.58 7.54 -9.52
N PHE A 55 -5.63 8.71 -8.88
CA PHE A 55 -5.99 9.95 -9.53
C PHE A 55 -5.00 10.30 -10.66
N LEU A 56 -3.69 10.19 -10.41
CA LEU A 56 -2.67 10.46 -11.44
C LEU A 56 -2.82 9.53 -12.66
N ILE A 57 -3.01 8.23 -12.42
CA ILE A 57 -3.24 7.26 -13.49
C ILE A 57 -4.50 7.58 -14.27
N LYS A 58 -5.63 7.81 -13.58
CA LYS A 58 -6.92 8.04 -14.23
C LYS A 58 -6.91 9.25 -15.16
N ASN A 59 -6.12 10.27 -14.83
CA ASN A 59 -6.04 11.50 -15.60
C ASN A 59 -4.83 11.54 -16.56
N ASN A 60 -4.05 10.45 -16.67
CA ASN A 60 -2.77 10.43 -17.40
C ASN A 60 -1.85 11.61 -17.04
N GLN A 61 -1.86 12.00 -15.76
CA GLN A 61 -1.08 13.13 -15.29
C GLN A 61 0.31 12.66 -14.86
N GLU A 62 1.33 13.27 -15.47
CA GLU A 62 2.71 13.15 -14.99
C GLU A 62 2.87 13.86 -13.65
N MET A 63 3.82 13.39 -12.84
CA MET A 63 4.20 14.09 -11.62
C MET A 63 4.85 15.42 -11.99
N ASP A 64 4.33 16.52 -11.45
CA ASP A 64 4.88 17.86 -11.63
C ASP A 64 5.23 18.52 -10.29
N SER A 65 5.83 19.70 -10.37
CA SER A 65 6.20 20.49 -9.19
C SER A 65 5.01 21.03 -8.40
N LYS A 66 3.79 20.94 -8.93
CA LYS A 66 2.56 21.41 -8.26
C LYS A 66 1.87 20.30 -7.48
N ASN A 67 2.08 19.04 -7.83
CA ASN A 67 1.53 17.90 -7.11
C ASN A 67 2.51 16.71 -7.04
N PRO A 68 3.69 16.87 -6.40
CA PRO A 68 4.66 15.79 -6.29
C PRO A 68 4.15 14.70 -5.35
N LEU A 69 4.51 13.44 -5.61
CA LEU A 69 4.44 12.41 -4.59
C LEU A 69 5.60 12.61 -3.60
N SER A 70 5.30 12.57 -2.31
CA SER A 70 6.34 12.54 -1.26
C SER A 70 7.04 11.19 -1.23
N GLU A 71 8.28 11.15 -0.70
CA GLU A 71 9.05 9.91 -0.57
C GLU A 71 8.30 8.81 0.18
N ASN A 72 7.55 9.18 1.23
CA ASN A 72 6.74 8.23 1.98
C ASN A 72 5.57 7.66 1.15
N GLU A 73 4.87 8.52 0.39
CA GLU A 73 3.82 8.08 -0.53
C GLU A 73 4.40 7.13 -1.60
N ILE A 74 5.57 7.45 -2.16
CA ILE A 74 6.26 6.60 -3.14
C ILE A 74 6.57 5.23 -2.52
N LYS A 75 7.14 5.19 -1.31
CA LYS A 75 7.46 3.94 -0.62
C LYS A 75 6.23 3.07 -0.40
N ILE A 76 5.14 3.68 0.07
CA ILE A 76 3.85 3.01 0.29
C ILE A 76 3.31 2.43 -1.03
N ILE A 77 3.31 3.22 -2.11
CA ILE A 77 2.81 2.78 -3.42
C ILE A 77 3.68 1.64 -3.96
N CYS A 78 5.02 1.75 -3.87
CA CYS A 78 5.93 0.69 -4.28
C CYS A 78 5.70 -0.60 -3.49
N GLN A 79 5.48 -0.51 -2.18
CA GLN A 79 5.19 -1.66 -1.34
C GLN A 79 3.84 -2.29 -1.70
N PHE A 80 2.80 -1.48 -1.88
CA PHE A 80 1.48 -1.94 -2.32
C PHE A 80 1.56 -2.65 -3.68
N LEU A 81 2.25 -2.06 -4.66
CA LEU A 81 2.46 -2.68 -5.96
C LEU A 81 3.33 -3.94 -5.87
N GLY A 82 4.32 -3.97 -4.97
CA GLY A 82 5.15 -5.15 -4.71
C GLY A 82 4.34 -6.31 -4.12
N GLN A 83 3.37 -6.01 -3.24
CA GLN A 83 2.47 -6.99 -2.64
C GLN A 83 1.33 -7.41 -3.59
N ALA A 84 0.82 -6.48 -4.40
CA ALA A 84 -0.20 -6.74 -5.40
C ALA A 84 0.35 -7.48 -6.63
N ASN A 85 1.65 -7.37 -6.90
CA ASN A 85 2.35 -8.18 -7.88
C ASN A 85 2.53 -9.62 -7.35
N GLN A 86 1.50 -10.44 -7.57
CA GLN A 86 1.76 -11.70 -8.25
C GLN A 86 2.74 -11.39 -9.38
N SER A 87 3.88 -12.09 -9.41
CA SER A 87 4.91 -11.96 -10.45
C SER A 87 4.27 -11.60 -11.78
N ARG A 88 4.62 -10.44 -12.37
CA ARG A 88 4.23 -10.16 -13.75
C ARG A 88 4.57 -11.43 -14.53
N PRO A 89 3.66 -12.02 -15.30
CA PRO A 89 4.02 -13.18 -16.08
C PRO A 89 5.22 -12.78 -16.94
N VAL A 90 6.38 -13.34 -16.61
CA VAL A 90 7.55 -13.30 -17.47
C VAL A 90 7.11 -14.04 -18.73
N GLY A 91 7.00 -13.34 -19.86
CA GLY A 91 6.53 -13.92 -21.12
C GLY A 91 5.22 -13.35 -21.71
N LEU A 92 4.81 -12.12 -21.38
CA LEU A 92 3.76 -11.41 -22.13
C LEU A 92 4.29 -10.51 -23.27
N ALA A 93 5.55 -10.67 -23.68
CA ALA A 93 5.89 -10.43 -25.07
C ALA A 93 5.38 -11.66 -25.84
N LYS A 94 4.46 -11.46 -26.79
CA LYS A 94 3.85 -12.55 -27.56
C LYS A 94 4.87 -13.28 -28.45
N GLU A 95 6.09 -12.73 -28.55
CA GLU A 95 7.22 -13.20 -29.33
C GLU A 95 8.49 -13.08 -28.46
N GLU A 96 9.39 -14.06 -28.58
CA GLU A 96 10.72 -14.01 -27.96
C GLU A 96 11.50 -12.83 -28.55
N PHE A 97 11.47 -11.68 -27.89
CA PHE A 97 12.40 -10.61 -28.24
C PHE A 97 13.76 -10.96 -27.66
N ALA A 98 14.62 -11.59 -28.48
CA ALA A 98 16.03 -11.71 -28.17
C ALA A 98 16.66 -10.31 -28.29
N VAL A 99 16.71 -9.57 -27.18
CA VAL A 99 17.56 -8.37 -27.11
C VAL A 99 19.00 -8.89 -27.19
N PRO A 100 19.78 -8.53 -28.22
CA PRO A 100 21.21 -8.79 -28.19
C PRO A 100 21.80 -8.05 -26.97
N ASP A 101 22.74 -8.66 -26.26
CA ASP A 101 23.44 -8.00 -25.14
C ASP A 101 24.42 -6.90 -25.63
N ASP A 102 24.26 -6.45 -26.88
CA ASP A 102 25.02 -5.38 -27.50
C ASP A 102 24.08 -4.24 -27.86
N PHE A 103 24.18 -3.15 -27.10
CA PHE A 103 23.42 -1.91 -27.32
C PHE A 103 23.74 -1.26 -28.68
N ASN A 104 24.87 -1.60 -29.31
CA ASN A 104 25.25 -1.08 -30.62
C ASN A 104 24.72 -1.93 -31.78
N ASN A 105 24.08 -3.06 -31.51
CA ASN A 105 23.45 -3.82 -32.58
C ASN A 105 22.26 -3.02 -33.14
N PRO A 106 22.08 -3.05 -34.47
CA PRO A 106 20.93 -2.41 -35.10
C PRO A 106 19.63 -3.02 -34.55
N LEU A 107 18.59 -2.20 -34.48
CA LEU A 107 17.25 -2.68 -34.16
C LEU A 107 16.81 -3.71 -35.22
N PRO A 108 16.09 -4.78 -34.83
CA PRO A 108 15.56 -5.75 -35.79
C PRO A 108 14.72 -5.08 -36.89
N ASP A 109 14.79 -5.60 -38.10
CA ASP A 109 14.08 -5.05 -39.28
C ASP A 109 12.57 -4.95 -39.04
N GLU A 110 11.99 -5.93 -38.33
CA GLU A 110 10.58 -5.96 -37.91
C GLU A 110 10.17 -4.73 -37.08
N VAL A 111 11.10 -4.18 -36.29
CA VAL A 111 10.88 -2.97 -35.50
C VAL A 111 11.04 -1.73 -36.38
N LEU A 112 12.02 -1.72 -37.29
CA LEU A 112 12.25 -0.60 -38.20
C LEU A 112 11.08 -0.36 -39.17
N ASP A 113 10.44 -1.43 -39.65
CA ASP A 113 9.27 -1.37 -40.54
C ASP A 113 8.06 -0.68 -39.89
N LEU A 114 7.95 -0.68 -38.55
CA LEU A 114 6.90 0.03 -37.82
C LEU A 114 7.07 1.55 -37.88
N PHE A 115 8.30 2.05 -38.02
CA PHE A 115 8.61 3.47 -38.01
C PHE A 115 8.89 4.03 -39.41
N TYR A 116 9.33 3.17 -40.33
CA TYR A 116 9.67 3.53 -41.71
C TYR A 116 8.93 2.64 -42.71
N PRO A 117 7.58 2.70 -42.76
CA PRO A 117 6.83 2.00 -43.78
C PRO A 117 7.22 2.52 -45.18
N GLN A 118 7.53 1.58 -46.09
CA GLN A 118 7.89 1.84 -47.50
C GLN A 118 6.76 2.51 -48.28
#